data_AF-A0A950TS16-F1
#
_entry.id   AF-A0A950TS16-F1
#
_cell.length_a   1.000
_cell.length_b   1.000
_cell.length_c   1.000
_cell.angle_alpha   90.00
_cell.angle_beta   90.00
_cell.angle_gamma   90.00
#
_symmetry.space_group_name_H-M   'P 1'
#
loop_
_entity.id
_entity.type
_entity.pdbx_description
1 polymer ?
#
loop_
_entity_poly.entity_id
_entity_poly.type
_entity_poly.pdbx_seq_one_letter_code
_entity_poly.pdbx_strand_id
1 'polypeptide(L)'
;MDDPYEAGTSLHVYNHGFGFDLLQTARFVKFQPMKILRCLEWDALAKAMYDRVVEEGGIYHMWGHSWEIDEHGDWERLADVFRYISANPKVSYVTNGDLEDYS
;
A
#
# COMPACT_ATOMS: atom_id res chain seq x y z
N MET A 1 6.37 7.35 21.87
CA MET A 1 6.87 6.09 21.31
C MET A 1 5.73 5.63 20.43
N ASP A 2 5.91 5.83 19.13
CA ASP A 2 4.92 5.46 18.13
C ASP A 2 4.79 3.93 18.11
N ASP A 3 3.58 3.43 17.95
CA ASP A 3 3.28 2.00 17.92
C ASP A 3 4.04 1.35 16.73
N PRO A 4 4.92 0.36 16.96
CA PRO A 4 5.66 -0.30 15.88
C PRO A 4 4.74 -1.05 14.90
N TYR A 5 3.47 -1.30 15.25
CA TYR A 5 2.46 -1.88 14.38
C TYR A 5 1.64 -0.82 13.62
N GLU A 6 1.74 0.46 13.96
CA GLU A 6 1.15 1.57 13.20
C GLU A 6 2.10 2.04 12.09
N ALA A 7 2.30 1.20 11.07
CA ALA A 7 2.64 1.75 9.76
C ALA A 7 1.38 2.39 9.17
N GLY A 8 1.38 3.72 9.06
CA GLY A 8 0.25 4.55 8.62
C GLY A 8 -0.17 4.41 7.16
N THR A 9 -0.16 3.21 6.58
CA THR A 9 -0.74 2.94 5.24
C THR A 9 -1.06 1.48 5.02
N SER A 10 -2.15 1.05 5.64
CA SER A 10 -2.92 -0.09 5.16
C SER A 10 -3.74 0.40 3.97
N LEU A 11 -3.34 0.08 2.74
CA LEU A 11 -4.16 0.40 1.56
C LEU A 11 -5.34 -0.56 1.49
N HIS A 12 -6.54 -0.10 1.84
CA HIS A 12 -7.78 -0.85 1.62
C HIS A 12 -8.17 -0.76 0.16
N VAL A 13 -8.24 -1.89 -0.53
CA VAL A 13 -8.79 -1.98 -1.89
C VAL A 13 -10.32 -1.97 -1.80
N TYR A 14 -10.92 -0.88 -1.28
CA TYR A 14 -12.37 -0.63 -1.34
C TYR A 14 -12.73 0.82 -0.98
N ASN A 15 -13.64 1.45 -1.73
CA ASN A 15 -14.08 2.82 -1.50
C ASN A 15 -15.35 2.85 -0.64
N HIS A 16 -15.20 3.01 0.68
CA HIS A 16 -16.33 3.18 1.60
C HIS A 16 -16.41 4.62 2.13
N GLY A 17 -17.32 5.41 1.53
CA GLY A 17 -18.05 6.49 2.20
C GLY A 17 -17.23 7.66 2.76
N PHE A 18 -17.29 8.78 2.03
CA PHE A 18 -16.95 10.21 2.25
C PHE A 18 -16.34 10.78 3.57
N GLY A 19 -16.34 10.08 4.71
CA GLY A 19 -15.89 10.60 6.01
C GLY A 19 -14.61 9.98 6.57
N PHE A 20 -14.43 8.66 6.46
CA PHE A 20 -13.29 7.96 7.10
C PHE A 20 -12.03 7.95 6.22
N ASP A 21 -12.22 7.92 4.89
CA ASP A 21 -11.14 7.94 3.89
C ASP A 21 -10.36 9.26 3.87
N LEU A 22 -11.02 10.38 4.17
CA LEU A 22 -10.44 11.72 4.03
C LEU A 22 -9.35 12.02 5.06
N LEU A 23 -9.50 11.53 6.31
CA LEU A 23 -8.55 11.81 7.39
C LEU A 23 -7.29 10.95 7.30
N GLN A 24 -7.45 9.69 6.88
CA GLN A 24 -6.33 8.78 6.62
C GLN A 24 -5.54 9.22 5.38
N THR A 25 -6.24 9.62 4.31
CA THR A 25 -5.61 10.21 3.12
C THR A 25 -4.89 11.54 3.44
N ALA A 26 -5.47 12.40 4.28
CA ALA A 26 -4.85 13.67 4.67
C ALA A 26 -3.57 13.48 5.51
N ARG A 27 -3.53 12.49 6.41
CA ARG A 27 -2.33 12.12 7.17
C ARG A 27 -1.23 11.54 6.29
N PHE A 28 -1.60 10.86 5.21
CA PHE A 28 -0.64 10.22 4.32
C PHE A 28 0.03 11.17 3.31
N VAL A 29 -0.65 12.24 2.87
CA VAL A 29 -0.25 12.95 1.64
C VAL A 29 0.45 14.30 1.87
N LYS A 30 0.55 14.84 3.10
CA LYS A 30 1.18 16.17 3.38
C LYS A 30 0.83 17.23 2.29
N PHE A 31 -0.43 17.30 1.83
CA PHE A 31 -0.88 18.24 0.79
C PHE A 31 -0.07 18.24 -0.53
N GLN A 32 0.16 17.08 -1.17
CA GLN A 32 0.72 17.00 -2.53
C GLN A 32 -0.33 16.60 -3.61
N PRO A 33 -1.08 17.55 -4.19
CA PRO A 33 -2.21 17.28 -5.10
C PRO A 33 -1.84 16.52 -6.40
N MET A 34 -0.58 16.63 -6.86
CA MET A 34 -0.10 15.89 -8.04
C MET A 34 0.10 14.38 -7.80
N LYS A 35 0.26 13.93 -6.53
CA LYS A 35 0.31 12.51 -6.19
C LYS A 35 -1.10 11.88 -6.17
N ILE A 36 -2.11 12.64 -5.77
CA ILE A 36 -3.52 12.20 -5.75
C ILE A 36 -4.00 11.84 -7.17
N LEU A 37 -3.64 12.64 -8.18
CA LEU A 37 -4.02 12.38 -9.57
C LEU A 37 -3.28 11.18 -10.20
N ARG A 38 -2.08 10.81 -9.70
CA ARG A 38 -1.30 9.65 -10.16
C ARG A 38 -1.78 8.31 -9.58
N CYS A 39 -2.65 8.36 -8.58
CA CYS A 39 -3.11 7.19 -7.81
C CYS A 39 -4.57 6.81 -8.12
N LEU A 40 -5.08 7.21 -9.29
CA LEU A 40 -6.43 6.87 -9.74
C LEU A 40 -6.59 5.38 -10.05
N GLU A 41 -5.50 4.73 -10.47
CA GLU A 41 -5.42 3.27 -10.60
C GLU A 41 -4.67 2.70 -9.38
N TRP A 42 -5.21 1.62 -8.83
CA TRP A 42 -4.71 1.03 -7.59
C TRP A 42 -3.28 0.49 -7.72
N ASP A 43 -2.89 0.02 -8.91
CA ASP A 43 -1.57 -0.58 -9.16
C ASP A 43 -0.46 0.49 -9.15
N ALA A 44 -0.74 1.67 -9.71
CA ALA A 44 0.14 2.82 -9.68
C ALA A 44 0.31 3.35 -8.24
N LEU A 45 -0.78 3.36 -7.47
CA LEU A 45 -0.75 3.72 -6.05
C LEU A 45 0.08 2.71 -5.24
N ALA A 46 -0.12 1.41 -5.48
CA ALA A 46 0.62 0.34 -4.81
C ALA A 46 2.14 0.49 -5.02
N LYS A 47 2.59 0.74 -6.25
CA LYS A 47 4.01 0.98 -6.59
C LYS A 47 4.56 2.24 -5.94
N ALA A 48 3.80 3.35 -5.98
CA ALA A 48 4.23 4.62 -5.39
C ALA A 48 4.36 4.56 -3.86
N MET A 49 3.46 3.81 -3.20
CA MET A 49 3.55 3.57 -1.76
C MET A 49 4.75 2.71 -1.40
N TYR A 50 5.02 1.68 -2.19
CA TYR A 50 6.20 0.85 -2.03
C TYR A 50 7.49 1.67 -2.15
N ASP A 51 7.63 2.49 -3.19
CA ASP A 51 8.81 3.36 -3.38
C ASP A 51 9.04 4.29 -2.19
N ARG A 52 7.96 4.86 -1.63
CA ARG A 52 8.02 5.69 -0.44
C ARG A 52 8.52 4.92 0.78
N VAL A 53 8.05 3.69 1.01
CA VAL A 53 8.52 2.85 2.12
C VAL A 53 9.98 2.45 1.93
N VAL A 54 10.41 2.18 0.70
CA VAL A 54 11.83 1.91 0.39
C VAL A 54 12.72 3.13 0.68
N GLU A 55 12.23 4.34 0.42
CA GLU A 55 13.00 5.59 0.61
C GLU A 55 12.99 6.06 2.08
N GLU A 56 11.83 6.05 2.72
CA GLU A 56 11.62 6.65 4.05
C GLU A 56 11.66 5.63 5.19
N GLY A 57 11.63 4.33 4.88
CA GLY A 57 11.46 3.24 5.85
C GLY A 57 10.01 3.03 6.26
N GLY A 58 9.74 1.87 6.87
CA GLY A 58 8.41 1.48 7.37
C GLY A 58 7.99 0.08 6.90
N ILE A 59 6.72 -0.25 7.12
CA ILE A 59 6.11 -1.51 6.69
C ILE A 59 5.17 -1.22 5.52
N TYR A 60 5.35 -1.94 4.42
CA TYR A 60 4.44 -1.91 3.26
C TYR A 60 3.54 -3.15 3.30
N HIS A 61 2.22 -2.94 3.40
CA HIS A 61 1.23 -4.01 3.39
C HIS A 61 0.24 -3.78 2.25
N MET A 62 -0.01 -4.83 1.46
CA MET A 62 -1.01 -4.83 0.38
C MET A 62 -2.00 -5.95 0.63
N TRP A 63 -3.29 -5.64 0.54
CA TRP A 63 -4.38 -6.60 0.69
C TRP A 63 -5.51 -6.28 -0.29
N GLY A 64 -6.29 -7.29 -0.66
CA GLY A 64 -7.44 -7.13 -1.55
C GLY A 64 -8.23 -8.42 -1.62
N HIS A 65 -9.49 -8.34 -2.06
CA HIS A 65 -10.29 -9.55 -2.20
C HIS A 65 -10.10 -10.19 -3.58
N SER A 66 -9.88 -11.49 -3.59
CA SER A 66 -9.68 -12.24 -4.84
C SER A 66 -10.88 -12.17 -5.79
N TRP A 67 -12.11 -12.03 -5.27
CA TRP A 67 -13.31 -11.93 -6.10
C TRP A 67 -13.39 -10.59 -6.85
N GLU A 68 -12.89 -9.49 -6.27
CA GLU A 68 -12.84 -8.18 -6.93
C GLU A 68 -11.79 -8.17 -8.04
N ILE A 69 -10.63 -8.79 -7.79
CA ILE A 69 -9.57 -8.93 -8.81
C ILE A 69 -10.09 -9.71 -10.02
N ASP A 70 -10.88 -10.76 -9.77
CA ASP A 70 -11.47 -11.59 -10.82
C ASP A 70 -12.56 -10.83 -11.60
N GLU A 71 -13.47 -10.15 -10.90
CA GLU A 71 -14.55 -9.36 -11.52
C GLU A 71 -14.02 -8.21 -12.39
N HIS A 72 -12.91 -7.59 -12.00
CA HIS A 72 -12.30 -6.47 -12.74
C HIS A 72 -11.24 -6.90 -13.76
N GLY A 73 -10.89 -8.19 -13.84
CA GLY A 73 -9.87 -8.70 -14.76
C GLY A 73 -8.45 -8.20 -14.44
N ASP A 74 -8.18 -7.95 -13.15
CA ASP A 74 -6.99 -7.23 -12.68
C ASP A 74 -5.81 -8.16 -12.32
N TRP A 75 -5.93 -9.46 -12.57
CA TRP A 75 -4.89 -10.46 -12.27
C TRP A 75 -3.53 -10.11 -12.87
N GLU A 76 -3.50 -9.63 -14.12
CA GLU A 76 -2.25 -9.19 -14.77
C GLU A 76 -1.66 -7.94 -14.11
N ARG A 77 -2.51 -6.99 -13.70
CA ARG A 77 -2.07 -5.78 -13.00
C ARG A 77 -1.49 -6.13 -11.63
N LEU A 78 -2.10 -7.08 -10.92
CA LEU A 78 -1.57 -7.61 -9.66
C LEU A 78 -0.22 -8.31 -9.85
N ALA A 79 -0.10 -9.13 -10.89
CA ALA A 79 1.16 -9.77 -11.24
C ALA A 79 2.25 -8.73 -11.55
N ASP A 80 1.90 -7.64 -12.23
CA ASP A 80 2.82 -6.53 -12.53
C ASP A 80 3.27 -5.78 -11.27
N VAL A 81 2.38 -5.56 -10.30
CA VAL A 81 2.76 -4.99 -8.99
C VAL A 81 3.70 -5.93 -8.26
N PHE A 82 3.38 -7.23 -8.18
CA PHE A 82 4.26 -8.21 -7.53
C PHE A 82 5.63 -8.28 -8.18
N ARG A 83 5.70 -8.27 -9.51
CA ARG A 83 6.97 -8.24 -10.24
C ARG A 83 7.76 -6.97 -9.90
N TYR A 84 7.10 -5.81 -9.86
CA TYR A 84 7.72 -4.54 -9.52
C TYR A 84 8.33 -4.53 -8.13
N ILE A 85 7.61 -5.04 -7.13
CA ILE A 85 8.08 -5.03 -5.74
C ILE A 85 9.00 -6.20 -5.39
N SER A 86 9.11 -7.22 -6.24
CA SER A 86 9.90 -8.44 -5.96
C SER A 86 11.42 -8.21 -6.04
N ALA A 87 12.17 -9.02 -5.30
CA ALA A 87 13.64 -9.08 -5.34
C ALA A 87 14.39 -7.76 -5.12
N ASN A 88 13.78 -6.80 -4.43
CA ASN A 88 14.46 -5.57 -4.03
C ASN A 88 15.32 -5.85 -2.80
N PRO A 89 16.66 -5.71 -2.88
CA PRO A 89 17.57 -6.03 -1.78
C PRO A 89 17.47 -5.04 -0.60
N LYS A 90 16.72 -3.93 -0.76
CA LYS A 90 16.55 -2.90 0.27
C LYS A 90 15.41 -3.20 1.26
N VAL A 91 14.63 -4.26 1.04
CA VAL A 91 13.47 -4.59 1.88
C VAL A 91 13.53 -6.04 2.35
N SER A 92 12.89 -6.31 3.49
CA SER A 92 12.65 -7.65 3.98
C SER A 92 11.23 -8.09 3.60
N TYR A 93 11.11 -9.26 2.99
CA TYR A 93 9.81 -9.90 2.75
C TYR A 93 9.52 -10.83 3.91
N VAL A 94 8.44 -10.55 4.62
CA VAL A 94 8.10 -11.20 5.88
C VAL A 94 6.63 -11.61 5.85
N THR A 95 6.28 -12.67 6.58
CA THR A 95 4.87 -13.01 6.81
C THR A 95 4.28 -12.10 7.89
N ASN A 96 2.95 -12.07 8.02
CA ASN A 96 2.30 -11.34 9.10
C ASN A 96 2.72 -11.83 10.50
N GLY A 97 3.07 -13.12 10.64
CA GLY A 97 3.56 -13.66 11.92
C GLY A 97 4.98 -13.19 12.24
N ASP A 98 5.84 -13.12 11.21
CA ASP A 98 7.21 -12.63 11.38
C ASP A 98 7.26 -11.14 11.75
N LEU A 99 6.19 -10.36 11.53
CA LEU A 99 6.13 -8.95 11.95
C LEU A 99 6.25 -8.77 13.47
N GLU A 100 5.89 -9.79 14.27
CA GLU A 100 6.09 -9.78 15.73
C GLU A 100 7.58 -9.67 16.11
N ASP A 101 8.50 -10.13 15.25
CA ASP A 101 9.94 -10.05 15.51
C ASP A 101 10.52 -8.64 15.27
N TYR A 102 9.72 -7.73 14.69
CA TYR A 102 10.12 -6.35 14.36
C TYR A 102 9.54 -5.28 15.31
N SER A 103 8.82 -5.70 16.36
CA SER A 103 8.19 -4.82 17.36
C SER A 103 8.97 -4.66 18.66
#